data_AF-A0AAI8MCM0-F1
#
_entry.id   AF-A0AAI8MCM0-F1
#
_cell.length_a   1.000
_cell.length_b   1.000
_cell.length_c   1.000
_cell.angle_alpha   90.00
_cell.angle_beta   90.00
_cell.angle_gamma   90.00
#
_symmetry.space_group_name_H-M   'P 1'
#
loop_
_entity.id
_entity.type
_entity.pdbx_description
1 polymer ?
#
loop_
_entity_poly.entity_id
_entity_poly.type
_entity_poly.pdbx_seq_one_letter_code
_entity_poly.pdbx_strand_id
1 'polypeptide(L)'
;MHNAPPPGSVSRAECGALMVVLTDEEDLAVQAKLNFILGAKIYDTYFQGFRCAELSGGVVIAYASSEYMAGVISADYSMQIAIAVASVVGQPATMVLVLSCRKPRP
;
A
#
# COMPACT_ATOMS: atom_id res chain seq x y z
N MET A 1 -17.13 -14.78 48.84
CA MET A 1 -17.81 -13.70 48.08
C MET A 1 -16.96 -13.43 46.85
N HIS A 2 -17.36 -14.03 45.71
CA HIS A 2 -16.68 -13.91 44.41
C HIS A 2 -17.12 -12.59 43.76
N ASN A 3 -16.18 -11.71 43.44
CA ASN A 3 -16.45 -10.53 42.61
C ASN A 3 -16.11 -10.85 41.16
N ALA A 4 -17.14 -10.95 40.33
CA ALA A 4 -17.03 -11.00 38.88
C ALA A 4 -16.72 -9.59 38.33
N PRO A 5 -15.88 -9.45 37.28
CA PRO A 5 -15.68 -8.17 36.60
C PRO A 5 -16.87 -7.81 35.68
N PRO A 6 -17.11 -6.52 35.42
CA PRO A 6 -18.28 -6.03 34.68
C PRO A 6 -18.20 -6.32 33.16
N PRO A 7 -19.34 -6.47 32.46
CA PRO A 7 -19.39 -6.65 31.01
C PRO A 7 -19.44 -5.29 30.30
N GLY A 8 -18.50 -5.01 29.40
CA GLY A 8 -18.50 -3.72 28.69
C GLY A 8 -17.33 -3.49 27.73
N SER A 9 -17.39 -4.14 26.56
CA SER A 9 -16.96 -3.62 25.26
C SER A 9 -15.55 -3.02 25.10
N VAL A 10 -14.58 -3.88 24.78
CA VAL A 10 -13.59 -3.58 23.74
C VAL A 10 -13.72 -4.65 22.66
N SER A 11 -14.77 -4.51 21.84
CA SER A 11 -14.85 -5.21 20.56
C SER A 11 -14.18 -4.36 19.50
N ARG A 12 -12.92 -4.68 19.17
CA ARG A 12 -12.35 -4.50 17.82
C ARG A 12 -10.96 -5.12 17.74
N ALA A 13 -10.94 -6.44 17.85
CA ALA A 13 -10.03 -7.22 17.03
C ALA A 13 -10.92 -8.02 16.08
N GLU A 14 -11.50 -7.33 15.10
CA GLU A 14 -11.90 -8.01 13.86
C GLU A 14 -10.60 -8.42 13.19
N CYS A 15 -10.03 -9.53 13.67
CA CYS A 15 -8.88 -10.20 13.09
C CYS A 15 -9.34 -10.94 11.82
N GLY A 16 -10.03 -10.23 10.93
CA GLY A 16 -10.09 -10.57 9.53
C GLY A 16 -9.15 -9.58 8.86
N ALA A 17 -8.00 -10.05 8.37
CA ALA A 17 -7.22 -9.24 7.46
C ALA A 17 -8.13 -8.95 6.26
N LEU A 18 -8.72 -7.75 6.22
CA LEU A 18 -9.43 -7.29 5.04
C LEU A 18 -8.36 -7.14 3.96
N MET A 19 -8.37 -8.09 3.04
CA MET A 19 -7.62 -8.03 1.80
C MET A 19 -8.44 -7.18 0.84
N VAL A 20 -7.94 -6.00 0.51
CA VAL A 20 -8.52 -5.10 -0.47
C VAL A 20 -7.65 -5.15 -1.71
N VAL A 21 -8.18 -5.77 -2.77
CA VAL A 21 -7.58 -5.67 -4.10
C VAL A 21 -7.96 -4.31 -4.66
N LEU A 22 -6.97 -3.52 -5.04
CA LEU A 22 -7.23 -2.21 -5.64
C LEU A 22 -7.78 -2.42 -7.05
N THR A 23 -8.84 -1.68 -7.36
CA THR A 23 -9.36 -1.56 -8.71
C THR A 23 -8.40 -0.75 -9.59
N ASP A 24 -8.53 -0.87 -10.92
CA ASP A 24 -7.73 -0.06 -11.86
C ASP A 24 -7.91 1.44 -11.62
N GLU A 25 -9.11 1.87 -11.22
CA GLU A 25 -9.42 3.27 -10.90
C GLU A 25 -8.71 3.74 -9.61
N GLU A 26 -8.68 2.91 -8.58
CA GLU A 26 -7.96 3.19 -7.34
C GLU A 26 -6.45 3.20 -7.55
N ASP A 27 -5.92 2.27 -8.33
CA ASP A 27 -4.50 2.25 -8.71
C ASP A 27 -4.12 3.52 -9.49
N LEU A 28 -4.95 3.95 -10.45
CA LEU A 28 -4.77 5.22 -11.16
C LEU A 28 -4.85 6.43 -10.21
N ALA A 29 -5.76 6.42 -9.23
CA ALA A 29 -5.86 7.48 -8.24
C ALA A 29 -4.63 7.53 -7.32
N VAL A 30 -4.08 6.37 -6.92
CA VAL A 30 -2.83 6.27 -6.15
C VAL A 30 -1.66 6.82 -6.96
N GLN A 31 -1.55 6.41 -8.23
CA GLN A 31 -0.54 6.91 -9.16
C GLN A 31 -0.62 8.44 -9.34
N ALA A 32 -1.82 8.99 -9.52
CA ALA A 32 -2.03 10.43 -9.62
C ALA A 32 -1.61 11.16 -8.33
N LYS A 33 -1.94 10.61 -7.15
CA LYS A 33 -1.51 11.18 -5.87
C LYS A 33 0.00 11.11 -5.66
N LEU A 34 0.63 9.99 -6.03
CA LEU A 34 2.09 9.87 -5.98
C LEU A 34 2.78 10.90 -6.87
N ASN A 35 2.27 11.09 -8.10
CA ASN A 35 2.77 12.13 -8.98
C ASN A 35 2.60 13.54 -8.37
N PHE A 36 1.47 13.80 -7.70
CA PHE A 36 1.25 15.07 -7.00
C PHE A 36 2.20 15.28 -5.82
N ILE A 37 2.46 14.24 -5.01
CA ILE A 37 3.32 14.31 -3.81
C ILE A 37 4.80 14.43 -4.20
N LEU A 38 5.25 13.65 -5.18
CA LEU A 38 6.66 13.54 -5.55
C LEU A 38 7.06 14.53 -6.66
N GLY A 39 6.09 15.00 -7.43
CA GLY A 39 6.30 15.76 -8.65
C GLY A 39 6.65 14.87 -9.85
N ALA A 40 6.36 15.39 -11.05
CA ALA A 40 6.51 14.68 -12.32
C ALA A 40 7.89 14.09 -12.54
N LYS A 41 8.95 14.83 -12.20
CA LYS A 41 10.33 14.37 -12.44
C LYS A 41 10.66 13.09 -11.68
N ILE A 42 10.31 13.00 -10.40
CA ILE A 42 10.59 11.82 -9.57
C ILE A 42 9.69 10.67 -9.99
N TYR A 43 8.40 10.96 -10.19
CA TYR A 43 7.42 9.97 -10.61
C TYR A 43 7.83 9.31 -11.94
N ASP A 44 8.13 10.11 -12.95
CA ASP A 44 8.52 9.61 -14.27
C ASP A 44 9.89 8.91 -14.27
N THR A 45 10.74 9.15 -13.28
CA THR A 45 12.06 8.49 -13.18
C THR A 45 11.95 7.10 -12.55
N TYR A 46 11.22 6.99 -11.44
CA TYR A 46 11.23 5.78 -10.61
C TYR A 46 9.93 4.97 -10.70
N PHE A 47 8.78 5.62 -10.89
CA PHE A 47 7.46 4.99 -10.84
C PHE A 47 6.94 4.55 -12.22
N GLN A 48 7.79 4.56 -13.26
CA GLN A 48 7.40 3.99 -14.54
C GLN A 48 7.09 2.48 -14.42
N GLY A 49 5.86 2.12 -14.78
CA GLY A 49 5.36 0.75 -14.65
C GLY A 49 5.02 0.35 -13.21
N PHE A 50 4.91 1.31 -12.30
CA PHE A 50 4.43 1.09 -10.94
C PHE A 50 2.95 0.72 -10.93
N ARG A 51 2.59 -0.24 -10.08
CA ARG A 51 1.21 -0.69 -9.84
C ARG A 51 1.00 -1.04 -8.38
N CYS A 52 -0.04 -0.52 -7.75
CA CYS A 52 -0.52 -1.00 -6.46
C CYS A 52 -1.58 -2.07 -6.68
N ALA A 53 -1.37 -3.26 -6.13
CA ALA A 53 -2.27 -4.39 -6.35
C ALA A 53 -3.21 -4.63 -5.18
N GLU A 54 -2.70 -4.59 -3.95
CA GLU A 54 -3.51 -4.89 -2.78
C GLU A 54 -3.05 -4.16 -1.53
N LEU A 55 -4.01 -3.96 -0.62
CA LEU A 55 -3.78 -3.59 0.77
C LEU A 55 -4.38 -4.71 1.64
N SER A 56 -3.54 -5.41 2.40
CA SER A 56 -3.99 -6.52 3.25
C SER A 56 -3.46 -6.34 4.67
N GLY A 57 -4.35 -6.16 5.64
CA GLY A 57 -3.98 -6.01 7.05
C GLY A 57 -3.02 -4.84 7.32
N GLY A 58 -3.08 -3.78 6.51
CA GLY A 58 -2.17 -2.63 6.57
C GLY A 58 -0.89 -2.76 5.73
N VAL A 59 -0.69 -3.89 5.04
CA VAL A 59 0.45 -4.09 4.13
C VAL A 59 0.02 -3.77 2.70
N VAL A 60 0.65 -2.76 2.11
CA VAL A 60 0.51 -2.45 0.68
C VAL A 60 1.43 -3.38 -0.10
N ILE A 61 0.90 -4.13 -1.07
CA ILE A 61 1.70 -4.80 -2.09
C ILE A 61 1.66 -3.98 -3.37
N ALA A 62 2.84 -3.57 -3.80
CA ALA A 62 3.04 -2.85 -5.05
C ALA A 62 4.07 -3.55 -5.92
N TYR A 63 4.02 -3.29 -7.21
CA TYR A 63 4.92 -3.83 -8.22
C TYR A 63 5.67 -2.69 -8.89
N ALA A 64 6.98 -2.90 -9.06
CA ALA A 64 7.85 -2.04 -9.85
C ALA A 64 8.33 -2.76 -11.10
N SER A 65 8.80 -1.99 -12.08
CA SER A 65 9.25 -2.48 -13.39
C SER A 65 10.54 -3.31 -13.35
N SER A 66 11.34 -3.19 -12.29
CA SER A 66 12.57 -3.97 -12.11
C SER A 66 12.92 -4.13 -10.63
N GLU A 67 13.85 -5.05 -10.32
CA GLU A 67 14.39 -5.24 -8.98
C GLU A 67 15.09 -3.99 -8.44
N TYR A 68 15.86 -3.30 -9.29
CA TYR A 68 16.50 -2.04 -8.92
C TYR A 68 15.47 -0.97 -8.54
N MET A 69 14.41 -0.80 -9.35
CA MET A 69 13.36 0.16 -9.05
C MET A 69 12.56 -0.24 -7.81
N ALA A 70 12.27 -1.52 -7.61
CA ALA A 70 11.63 -2.00 -6.39
C ALA A 70 12.45 -1.66 -5.14
N GLY A 71 13.78 -1.83 -5.21
CA GLY A 71 14.70 -1.48 -4.13
C GLY A 71 14.69 0.01 -3.81
N VAL A 72 14.82 0.86 -4.84
CA VAL A 72 14.79 2.33 -4.67
C VAL A 72 13.45 2.80 -4.14
N ILE A 73 12.34 2.31 -4.70
CA ILE A 73 10.99 2.69 -4.27
C ILE A 73 10.73 2.28 -2.83
N SER A 74 11.12 1.06 -2.46
CA SER A 74 10.97 0.55 -1.09
C SER A 74 11.81 1.35 -0.09
N ALA A 75 13.04 1.71 -0.44
CA ALA A 75 13.94 2.44 0.45
C ALA A 75 13.52 3.91 0.63
N ASP A 76 13.23 4.61 -0.46
CA ASP A 76 13.14 6.07 -0.46
C ASP A 76 11.70 6.60 -0.45
N TYR A 77 10.72 5.81 -0.90
CA TYR A 77 9.36 6.30 -1.18
C TYR A 77 8.23 5.51 -0.50
N SER A 78 8.55 4.58 0.39
CA SER A 78 7.54 3.77 1.10
C SER A 78 6.52 4.60 1.88
N MET A 79 6.96 5.68 2.52
CA MET A 79 6.04 6.54 3.29
C MET A 79 5.02 7.24 2.40
N GLN A 80 5.44 7.75 1.24
CA GLN A 80 4.58 8.44 0.29
C GLN A 80 3.59 7.48 -0.34
N ILE A 81 3.99 6.22 -0.60
CA ILE A 81 3.09 5.16 -1.04
C ILE A 81 2.03 4.86 0.02
N ALA A 82 2.44 4.68 1.27
CA ALA A 82 1.50 4.41 2.36
C ALA A 82 0.45 5.55 2.50
N ILE A 83 0.90 6.80 2.43
CA ILE A 83 0.01 7.98 2.47
C ILE A 83 -0.94 7.99 1.26
N ALA A 84 -0.41 7.77 0.06
CA ALA A 84 -1.21 7.78 -1.17
C ALA A 84 -2.29 6.68 -1.13
N VAL A 85 -1.91 5.43 -0.82
CA VAL A 85 -2.84 4.30 -0.74
C VAL A 85 -3.88 4.51 0.35
N ALA A 86 -3.47 4.90 1.56
CA ALA A 86 -4.40 5.13 2.66
C ALA A 86 -5.43 6.22 2.34
N SER A 87 -5.01 7.24 1.60
CA SER A 87 -5.89 8.34 1.20
C SER A 87 -6.83 8.00 0.03
N VAL A 88 -6.63 6.89 -0.67
CA VAL A 88 -7.52 6.40 -1.75
C VAL A 88 -8.46 5.33 -1.19
N VAL A 89 -7.90 4.33 -0.51
CA VAL A 89 -8.65 3.17 0.01
C VAL A 89 -9.39 3.50 1.32
N GLY A 90 -8.99 4.56 2.02
CA GLY A 90 -9.58 4.95 3.30
C GLY A 90 -9.19 4.04 4.47
N GLN A 91 -8.17 3.20 4.29
CA GLN A 91 -7.64 2.29 5.30
C GLN A 91 -6.16 2.60 5.58
N PRO A 92 -5.70 2.47 6.83
CA PRO A 92 -4.31 2.76 7.17
C PRO A 92 -3.35 1.75 6.52
N ALA A 93 -2.27 2.25 5.95
CA ALA A 93 -1.14 1.46 5.48
C ALA A 93 0.03 1.61 6.47
N THR A 94 0.43 0.51 7.10
CA THR A 94 1.52 0.44 8.09
C THR A 94 2.83 -0.08 7.47
N MET A 95 2.75 -0.84 6.38
CA MET A 95 3.92 -1.37 5.69
C MET A 95 3.72 -1.30 4.18
N VAL A 96 4.81 -1.09 3.45
CA VAL A 96 4.82 -1.15 1.98
C VAL A 96 5.81 -2.22 1.55
N LEU A 97 5.34 -3.17 0.77
CA LEU A 97 6.13 -4.20 0.13
C LEU A 97 6.12 -3.94 -1.37
N VAL A 98 7.28 -3.55 -1.90
CA VAL A 98 7.46 -3.35 -3.34
C VAL A 98 8.16 -4.55 -3.93
N LEU A 99 7.46 -5.27 -4.79
CA LEU A 99 7.96 -6.44 -5.50
C LEU A 99 8.41 -6.03 -6.90
N SER A 100 9.38 -6.76 -7.43
CA SER A 100 9.68 -6.64 -8.85
C SER A 100 8.66 -7.44 -9.65
N CYS A 101 7.98 -6.79 -10.59
CA CYS A 101 7.26 -7.50 -11.63
C CYS A 101 8.31 -8.13 -12.56
N ARG A 102 8.57 -9.43 -12.40
CA ARG A 102 9.18 -10.20 -13.47
C ARG A 102 8.11 -10.40 -14.53
N LYS A 103 8.15 -9.62 -15.61
CA LYS A 103 7.56 -10.12 -16.87
C LYS A 103 8.23 -11.47 -17.15
N PRO A 104 7.49 -12.56 -17.43
CA PRO A 104 8.11 -13.77 -17.93
C PRO A 104 8.96 -13.38 -19.14
N ARG A 105 10.25 -13.75 -19.16
CA ARG A 105 11.03 -13.67 -20.40
C ARG A 105 10.34 -14.61 -21.41
N PRO A 106 10.16 -14.18 -22.67
CA PRO A 106 9.63 -15.05 -23.71
C PRO A 106 10.52 -16.29 -23.90
#